data_AF-A0A520J1H3-F1
#
_entry.id   AF-A0A520J1H3-F1
#
_cell.length_a   1.000
_cell.length_b   1.000
_cell.length_c   1.000
_cell.angle_alpha   90.00
_cell.angle_beta   90.00
_cell.angle_gamma   90.00
#
_symmetry.space_group_name_H-M   'P 1'
#
loop_
_entity.id
_entity.type
_entity.pdbx_description
1 polymer ?
#
loop_
_entity_poly.entity_id
_entity_poly.type
_entity_poly.pdbx_seq_one_letter_code
_entity_poly.pdbx_strand_id
1 'polypeptide(L)'
;MAIDLAVVENLATDQASLKAAAGLAKPGKWSGVGISDDGALIWGECAGSGANPYRVMADLRDMGSKCSCPSRKFPCKHALAL
;
A
#
# COMPACT_ATOMS: atom_id res chain seq x y z
N MET A 1 13.70 2.90 9.76
CA MET A 1 12.87 1.71 9.95
C MET A 1 12.83 0.96 8.63
N ALA A 2 13.42 -0.23 8.58
CA ALA A 2 13.30 -1.11 7.43
C ALA A 2 12.05 -1.96 7.65
N ILE A 3 11.11 -1.90 6.72
CA ILE A 3 9.94 -2.79 6.74
C ILE A 3 10.46 -4.20 6.46
N ASP A 4 10.20 -5.14 7.37
CA ASP A 4 10.61 -6.54 7.27
C ASP A 4 9.89 -7.21 6.10
N LEU A 5 10.65 -7.74 5.15
CA LEU A 5 10.14 -8.39 3.95
C LEU A 5 9.22 -9.57 4.31
N ALA A 6 9.50 -10.28 5.40
CA ALA A 6 8.70 -11.43 5.85
C ALA A 6 7.30 -11.01 6.35
N VAL A 7 7.15 -9.78 6.85
CA VAL A 7 5.85 -9.23 7.25
C VAL A 7 5.04 -8.90 5.99
N VAL A 8 5.67 -8.30 4.99
CA VAL A 8 5.01 -7.98 3.70
C VAL A 8 4.60 -9.27 2.96
N GLU A 9 5.41 -10.33 3.04
CA GLU A 9 5.10 -11.64 2.46
C GLU A 9 3.91 -12.33 3.12
N ASN A 10 3.77 -12.24 4.44
CA ASN A 10 2.60 -12.80 5.15
C ASN A 10 1.31 -12.03 4.88
N LEU A 11 1.39 -10.74 4.54
CA LEU A 11 0.24 -9.93 4.17
C LEU A 11 -0.18 -10.10 2.71
N ALA A 12 0.76 -10.42 1.82
CA ALA A 12 0.44 -10.62 0.43
C ALA A 12 -0.13 -12.02 0.18
N THR A 13 -1.41 -12.06 -0.18
CA THR A 13 -2.12 -13.31 -0.53
C THR A 13 -1.52 -14.07 -1.71
N ASP A 14 -0.65 -13.44 -2.54
CA ASP A 14 0.26 -14.17 -3.44
C ASP A 14 1.47 -13.33 -3.88
N GLN A 15 2.50 -14.04 -4.37
CA GLN A 15 3.77 -13.50 -4.87
C GLN A 15 3.62 -12.56 -6.09
N ALA A 16 2.56 -12.72 -6.89
CA ALA A 16 2.33 -11.82 -8.04
C ALA A 16 1.91 -10.42 -7.57
N SER A 17 1.16 -10.32 -6.47
CA SER A 17 0.86 -9.03 -5.83
C SER A 17 2.11 -8.34 -5.30
N LEU A 18 3.03 -9.08 -4.67
CA LEU A 18 4.29 -8.52 -4.15
C LEU A 18 5.14 -7.93 -5.25
N LYS A 19 5.32 -8.69 -6.34
CA LYS A 19 6.09 -8.21 -7.49
C LYS A 19 5.47 -6.96 -8.11
N ALA A 20 4.15 -6.91 -8.19
CA ALA A 20 3.43 -5.73 -8.68
C ALA A 20 3.54 -4.53 -7.72
N ALA A 21 3.53 -4.77 -6.41
CA ALA A 21 3.70 -3.76 -5.38
C ALA A 21 5.11 -3.14 -5.41
N ALA A 22 6.15 -3.96 -5.57
CA ALA A 22 7.53 -3.49 -5.67
C ALA A 22 7.74 -2.47 -6.80
N GLY A 23 7.01 -2.61 -7.92
CA GLY A 23 7.04 -1.64 -9.02
C GLY A 23 6.41 -0.28 -8.67
N LEU A 24 5.52 -0.25 -7.68
CA LEU A 24 4.79 0.92 -7.20
C LEU A 24 5.44 1.60 -5.99
N ALA A 25 6.30 0.91 -5.24
CA ALA A 25 7.06 1.44 -4.10
C ALA A 25 8.18 2.42 -4.52
N LYS A 26 7.86 3.38 -5.40
CA LYS A 26 8.76 4.43 -5.91
C LYS A 26 8.22 5.78 -5.46
N PRO A 27 9.01 6.64 -4.79
CA PRO A 27 8.53 7.93 -4.26
C PRO A 27 7.76 8.79 -5.28
N GLY A 28 8.22 8.84 -6.54
CA GLY A 28 7.55 9.62 -7.60
C GLY A 28 6.19 9.09 -8.07
N LYS A 29 5.73 7.94 -7.56
CA LYS A 29 4.37 7.41 -7.81
C LYS A 29 3.38 7.79 -6.72
N TRP A 30 3.84 8.39 -5.63
CA TRP A 30 3.03 8.69 -4.47
C TRP A 30 2.92 10.19 -4.23
N SER A 31 1.72 10.65 -3.94
CA SER A 31 1.41 11.99 -3.45
C SER A 31 0.58 11.92 -2.17
N GLY A 32 0.46 13.03 -1.45
CA GLY A 32 -0.39 13.09 -0.25
C GLY A 32 -0.03 12.07 0.84
N VAL A 33 1.24 11.64 0.89
CA VAL A 33 1.71 10.66 1.87
C VAL A 33 1.70 11.28 3.25
N GLY A 34 1.18 10.55 4.23
CA GLY A 34 1.17 10.98 5.62
C GLY A 34 1.12 9.82 6.59
N ILE A 35 1.35 10.15 7.84
CA ILE A 35 1.35 9.24 8.98
C ILE A 35 0.64 9.93 10.14
N SER A 36 -0.12 9.17 10.93
CA SER A 36 -0.76 9.68 12.15
C SER A 36 0.27 9.98 13.23
N ASP A 37 -0.09 10.81 14.20
CA ASP A 37 0.80 11.20 15.31
C ASP A 37 1.30 9.99 16.12
N ASP A 38 0.49 8.93 16.23
CA ASP A 38 0.84 7.67 16.91
C ASP A 38 1.67 6.70 16.04
N GLY A 39 1.94 7.06 14.78
CA GLY A 39 2.71 6.23 13.84
C GLY A 39 1.97 4.99 13.32
N ALA A 40 0.72 4.77 13.72
CA ALA A 40 0.00 3.55 13.42
C ALA A 40 -0.71 3.57 12.06
N LEU A 41 -1.24 4.72 11.66
CA LEU A 41 -1.98 4.87 10.41
C LEU A 41 -1.09 5.55 9.39
N ILE A 42 -0.88 4.90 8.25
CA ILE A 42 -0.20 5.49 7.09
C ILE A 42 -1.18 5.61 5.93
N TRP A 43 -1.00 6.65 5.11
CA TRP A 43 -1.81 6.85 3.92
C TRP A 43 -1.01 7.48 2.79
N GLY A 44 -1.55 7.39 1.58
CA GLY A 44 -1.01 8.04 0.41
C GLY A 44 -1.90 7.86 -0.80
N GLU A 45 -1.55 8.59 -1.86
CA GLU A 45 -2.23 8.56 -3.14
C GLU A 45 -1.28 7.99 -4.20
N CYS A 46 -1.56 6.79 -4.69
CA CYS A 46 -0.75 6.15 -5.70
C CYS A 46 -1.26 6.53 -7.10
N ALA A 47 -0.37 7.07 -7.94
CA ALA A 47 -0.64 7.31 -9.35
C ALA A 47 -0.99 5.98 -10.05
N GLY A 48 -2.23 5.89 -10.53
CA GLY A 48 -2.78 4.71 -11.18
C GLY A 48 -2.94 4.88 -12.69
N SER A 49 -3.62 3.92 -13.32
CA SER A 49 -4.03 3.99 -14.72
C SER A 49 -5.28 4.85 -14.96
N GLY A 50 -5.93 5.32 -13.88
CA GLY A 50 -7.11 6.18 -13.96
C GLY A 50 -6.76 7.66 -14.00
N ALA A 51 -7.76 8.51 -14.22
CA ALA A 51 -7.60 9.96 -14.21
C ALA A 51 -7.24 10.53 -12.83
N ASN A 52 -7.65 9.84 -11.75
CA ASN A 52 -7.38 10.23 -10.37
C ASN A 52 -6.47 9.18 -9.69
N PRO A 53 -5.52 9.61 -8.83
CA PRO A 53 -4.76 8.71 -7.97
C PRO A 53 -5.65 7.81 -7.11
N TYR A 54 -5.18 6.59 -6.84
CA TYR A 54 -5.84 5.70 -5.90
C TYR A 54 -5.45 6.08 -4.48
N ARG A 55 -6.45 6.31 -3.62
CA ARG A 55 -6.24 6.59 -2.20
C ARG A 55 -6.05 5.27 -1.46
N VAL A 56 -4.96 5.19 -0.71
CA VAL A 56 -4.51 3.99 0.02
C VAL A 56 -4.29 4.38 1.47
N MET A 57 -4.74 3.53 2.39
CA MET A 57 -4.47 3.66 3.82
C MET A 57 -4.17 2.28 4.38
N ALA A 58 -3.27 2.21 5.36
CA ALA A 58 -2.98 1.01 6.13
C ALA A 58 -2.86 1.36 7.61
N ASP A 59 -3.41 0.51 8.46
CA ASP A 59 -3.22 0.54 9.91
C ASP A 59 -2.23 -0.56 10.28
N LEU A 60 -1.10 -0.17 10.86
CA LEU A 60 0.01 -1.04 11.22
C LEU A 60 -0.26 -1.80 12.53
N ARG A 61 -1.34 -1.49 13.27
CA ARG A 61 -1.70 -2.19 14.51
C ARG A 61 -2.41 -3.51 14.24
N ASP A 62 -3.34 -3.49 13.30
CA ASP A 62 -4.15 -4.66 12.92
C ASP A 62 -3.79 -5.17 11.51
N MET A 63 -2.81 -4.53 10.85
CA MET A 63 -2.41 -4.77 9.47
C MET A 63 -3.58 -4.65 8.47
N GLY A 64 -4.61 -3.89 8.84
CA GLY A 64 -5.74 -3.57 8.01
C GLY A 64 -5.34 -2.61 6.90
N SER A 65 -5.90 -2.78 5.70
CA SER A 65 -5.65 -1.86 4.59
C SER A 65 -6.89 -1.60 3.76
N LYS A 66 -6.99 -0.39 3.22
CA LYS A 66 -8.07 0.04 2.33
C LYS A 66 -7.48 0.78 1.14
N CYS A 67 -7.99 0.46 -0.04
CA CYS A 67 -7.60 1.13 -1.28
C CYS A 67 -8.84 1.41 -2.12
N SER A 68 -8.88 2.58 -2.77
CA SER A 68 -9.98 2.95 -3.67
C SER A 68 -9.91 2.29 -5.05
N CYS A 69 -8.91 1.45 -5.33
CA CYS A 69 -8.79 0.76 -6.62
C CYS A 69 -9.86 -0.35 -6.77
N PRO A 70 -10.31 -0.66 -7.99
CA PRO A 70 -11.36 -1.66 -8.23
C PRO A 70 -10.89 -3.13 -8.05
N SER A 71 -9.71 -3.34 -7.49
CA SER A 71 -9.18 -4.69 -7.28
C SER A 71 -10.03 -5.45 -6.27
N ARG A 72 -10.34 -6.71 -6.58
CA ARG A 72 -11.04 -7.64 -5.68
C ARG A 72 -10.09 -8.42 -4.77
N LYS A 73 -8.78 -8.14 -4.84
CA LYS A 73 -7.76 -8.81 -4.04
C LYS A 73 -7.28 -7.87 -2.93
N PHE A 74 -7.35 -8.37 -1.70
CA PHE A 74 -7.00 -7.61 -0.49
C PHE A 74 -5.97 -8.39 0.33
N PRO A 75 -4.84 -7.78 0.72
CA PRO A 75 -4.38 -6.44 0.34
C PRO A 75 -4.09 -6.33 -1.16
N CYS A 76 -4.47 -5.21 -1.77
CA CYS A 76 -4.17 -4.97 -3.18
C CYS A 76 -2.70 -4.55 -3.35
N LYS A 77 -2.16 -4.61 -4.57
CA LYS A 77 -0.78 -4.19 -4.86
C LYS A 77 -0.43 -2.75 -4.44
N HIS A 78 -1.42 -1.84 -4.36
CA HIS A 78 -1.19 -0.48 -3.88
C HIS A 78 -1.05 -0.44 -2.36
N ALA A 79 -1.87 -1.21 -1.63
CA ALA A 79 -1.77 -1.33 -0.17
C ALA A 79 -0.45 -1.96 0.27
N LEU A 80 0.06 -2.94 -0.49
CA LEU A 80 1.36 -3.57 -0.24
C LEU A 80 2.57 -2.69 -0.61
N ALA A 81 2.35 -1.60 -1.36
CA ALA A 81 3.41 -0.71 -1.85
C ALA A 81 3.49 0.61 -1.08
N LEU A 82 2.57 0.83 -0.13
CA LEU A 82 2.55 1.95 0.80
C LEU A 82 3.48 1.65 1.98
#